data_AF-A0A2C9WA93-F1
#
_entry.id   AF-A0A2C9WA93-F1
#
_cell.length_a   1.000
_cell.length_b   1.000
_cell.length_c   1.000
_cell.angle_alpha   90.00
_cell.angle_beta   90.00
_cell.angle_gamma   90.00
#
_symmetry.space_group_name_H-M   'P 1'
#
loop_
_entity.id
_entity.type
_entity.pdbx_description
1 polymer ?
#
loop_
_entity_poly.entity_id
_entity_poly.type
_entity_poly.pdbx_seq_one_letter_code
_entity_poly.pdbx_strand_id
1 'polypeptide(L)'
;MLVISSVSGAAGLALEKTRTVNVTNDLSTNIKLKLHCKSKNDDLGDYKGFWYFNWGQKSHWFDIYIDSRDNLKCVVCQWNIQAKGPCRWNEDSQ
;
A
#
# COMPACT_ATOMS: atom_id res chain seq x y z
N MET A 1 3.25 -12.12 50.45
CA MET A 1 2.14 -12.16 49.48
C MET A 1 2.78 -12.26 48.10
N LEU A 2 2.79 -13.45 47.50
CA LEU A 2 3.31 -13.66 46.16
C LEU A 2 2.13 -13.52 45.19
N VAL A 3 2.17 -12.51 44.33
CA VAL A 3 1.16 -12.33 43.30
C VAL A 3 1.64 -13.11 42.08
N ILE A 4 1.04 -14.28 41.85
CA ILE A 4 1.28 -15.08 40.65
C ILE A 4 0.17 -14.75 39.66
N SER A 5 0.30 -13.63 38.95
CA SER A 5 -0.61 -13.32 37.83
C SER A 5 -0.14 -14.11 36.61
N SER A 6 -0.85 -15.20 36.31
CA SER A 6 -0.66 -15.93 35.05
C SER A 6 -1.19 -15.07 33.91
N VAL A 7 -0.30 -14.69 32.99
CA VAL A 7 -0.72 -14.07 31.73
C VAL A 7 -1.01 -15.22 30.76
N SER A 8 -2.24 -15.73 30.79
CA SER A 8 -2.72 -16.69 29.81
C SER A 8 -3.16 -15.94 28.55
N GLY A 9 -2.18 -15.64 27.70
CA GLY A 9 -2.44 -15.06 26.40
C GLY A 9 -1.17 -15.06 25.58
N ALA A 10 -0.96 -16.13 24.82
CA ALA A 10 -0.12 -16.05 23.64
C ALA A 10 -0.80 -15.09 22.65
N ALA A 11 -0.68 -13.79 22.87
CA ALA A 11 -0.91 -12.81 21.83
C ALA A 11 0.21 -13.07 20.82
N GLY A 12 -0.13 -13.82 19.77
CA GLY A 12 0.80 -14.31 18.77
C GLY A 12 1.73 -13.19 18.33
N LEU A 13 3.00 -13.52 18.15
CA LEU A 13 3.97 -12.65 17.49
C LEU A 13 3.29 -12.14 16.22
N ALA A 14 2.84 -10.88 16.23
CA ALA A 14 2.43 -10.19 15.04
C ALA A 14 3.70 -10.12 14.20
N LEU A 15 3.86 -11.08 13.29
CA LEU A 15 4.92 -11.06 12.32
C LEU A 15 4.75 -9.74 11.60
N GLU A 16 5.66 -8.79 11.87
CA GLU A 16 5.78 -7.51 11.18
C GLU A 16 5.87 -7.81 9.70
N LYS A 17 4.71 -7.76 9.06
CA LYS A 17 4.50 -8.29 7.74
C LYS A 17 4.84 -7.15 6.81
N THR A 18 6.11 -7.05 6.44
CA THR A 18 6.56 -6.07 5.44
C THR A 18 5.70 -6.21 4.19
N ARG A 19 5.15 -5.08 3.74
CA ARG A 19 4.37 -4.98 2.52
C ARG A 19 5.24 -4.32 1.47
N THR A 20 5.31 -4.95 0.30
CA THR A 20 6.05 -4.40 -0.83
C THR A 20 5.05 -3.90 -1.86
N VAL A 21 5.22 -2.67 -2.31
CA VAL A 21 4.41 -2.11 -3.40
C VAL A 21 5.32 -1.87 -4.60
N ASN A 22 5.09 -2.60 -5.67
CA ASN A 22 5.84 -2.49 -6.91
C ASN A 22 5.03 -1.69 -7.92
N VAL A 23 5.62 -0.63 -8.46
CA VAL A 23 4.97 0.26 -9.42
C VAL A 23 5.73 0.19 -10.75
N THR A 24 5.04 -0.24 -11.80
CA THR A 24 5.52 -0.24 -13.17
C THR A 24 4.96 0.98 -13.91
N ASN A 25 5.82 1.70 -14.62
CA ASN A 25 5.44 2.81 -15.49
C ASN A 25 5.15 2.28 -16.90
N ASP A 26 3.87 2.17 -17.28
CA ASP A 26 3.37 1.77 -18.60
C ASP A 26 2.69 2.95 -19.28
N LEU A 27 3.34 4.11 -19.18
CA LEU A 27 3.02 5.30 -19.95
C LEU A 27 3.83 5.28 -21.24
N SER A 28 3.37 6.01 -22.27
CA SER A 28 4.05 6.10 -23.56
C SER A 28 5.53 6.48 -23.40
N THR A 29 6.38 6.05 -24.35
CA THR A 29 7.87 6.08 -24.29
C THR A 29 8.54 7.42 -23.94
N ASN A 30 7.83 8.54 -24.00
CA ASN A 30 8.33 9.87 -23.68
C ASN A 30 7.72 10.50 -22.41
N ILE A 31 6.96 9.71 -21.64
CA ILE A 31 6.28 10.19 -20.43
C ILE A 31 7.02 9.67 -19.19
N LYS A 32 7.58 10.62 -18.44
CA LYS A 32 8.20 10.33 -17.14
C LYS A 32 7.15 10.37 -16.05
N LEU A 33 7.04 9.27 -15.31
CA LEU A 33 6.26 9.21 -14.09
C LEU A 33 7.09 9.73 -12.92
N LYS A 34 6.63 10.82 -12.29
CA LYS A 34 7.18 11.27 -11.00
C LYS A 34 6.23 10.84 -9.90
N LEU A 35 6.75 10.02 -9.00
CA LEU A 35 6.03 9.52 -7.85
C LEU A 35 6.54 10.18 -6.57
N HIS A 36 5.61 10.66 -5.74
CA HIS A 36 5.89 11.07 -4.37
C HIS A 36 5.01 10.26 -3.42
N CYS A 37 5.65 9.51 -2.52
CA CYS A 37 4.97 8.67 -1.54
C CYS A 37 5.08 9.32 -0.17
N LYS A 38 3.95 9.47 0.52
CA LYS A 38 3.93 9.87 1.92
C LYS A 38 2.99 8.93 2.67
N SER A 39 3.53 8.20 3.65
CA SER A 39 2.68 7.48 4.59
C SER A 39 1.82 8.49 5.35
N LYS A 40 0.53 8.19 5.51
CA LYS A 40 -0.26 8.85 6.53
C LYS A 40 0.02 8.11 7.84
N ASN A 41 0.79 8.71 8.75
CA ASN A 41 0.82 8.21 10.12
C ASN A 41 -0.53 8.56 10.76
N ASP A 42 -1.49 7.65 10.68
CA ASP A 42 -2.69 7.67 11.51
C ASP A 42 -2.52 6.54 12.54
N ASP A 43 -2.05 6.89 13.74
CA ASP A 43 -1.59 6.01 14.83
C ASP A 43 -2.67 5.05 15.44
N LEU A 44 -3.73 4.69 14.71
CA LEU A 44 -4.83 3.83 15.16
C LEU A 44 -5.37 2.91 14.06
N GLY A 45 -4.51 2.04 13.51
CA GLY A 45 -4.92 0.76 12.90
C GLY A 45 -5.26 0.71 11.41
N ASP A 46 -5.33 1.84 10.70
CA ASP A 46 -5.57 1.87 9.25
C ASP A 46 -4.37 2.50 8.52
N TYR A 47 -3.38 1.70 8.12
CA TYR A 47 -2.27 2.21 7.30
C TYR A 47 -2.78 2.56 5.90
N LYS A 48 -2.80 3.87 5.60
CA LYS A 48 -3.10 4.40 4.27
C LYS A 48 -1.90 5.17 3.75
N GLY A 49 -1.40 4.78 2.59
CA GLY A 49 -0.34 5.52 1.90
C GLY A 49 -0.95 6.54 0.95
N PHE A 50 -0.51 7.80 1.02
CA PHE A 50 -0.82 8.79 -0.01
C PHE A 50 0.24 8.80 -1.10
N TRP A 51 -0.19 8.64 -2.34
CA TRP A 51 0.72 8.57 -3.49
C TRP A 51 0.29 9.59 -4.54
N TYR A 52 1.24 10.45 -4.88
CA TYR A 52 1.08 11.54 -5.82
C TYR A 52 1.80 11.14 -7.10
N PHE A 53 1.04 10.97 -8.17
CA PHE A 53 1.57 10.60 -9.47
C PHE A 53 1.50 11.80 -10.38
N ASN A 54 2.63 12.16 -10.97
CA ASN A 54 2.68 13.25 -11.93
C ASN A 54 3.19 12.72 -13.26
N TRP A 55 2.41 12.95 -14.31
CA TRP A 55 2.81 12.72 -15.68
C TRP A 55 2.12 13.72 -16.60
N GLY A 56 2.79 14.14 -17.68
CA GLY A 56 2.22 15.10 -18.64
C GLY A 56 1.76 16.42 -18.00
N GLN A 57 2.48 16.93 -16.99
CA GLN A 57 2.13 18.12 -16.20
C GLN A 57 0.81 18.04 -15.42
N LYS A 58 0.20 16.86 -15.33
CA LYS A 58 -1.00 16.62 -14.53
C LYS A 58 -0.65 15.83 -13.28
N SER A 59 -1.31 16.20 -12.18
CA SER A 59 -1.23 15.48 -10.91
C SER A 59 -2.44 14.56 -10.77
N HIS A 60 -2.18 13.32 -10.43
CA HIS A 60 -3.16 12.27 -10.22
C HIS A 60 -2.96 11.64 -8.85
N TRP A 61 -4.05 11.17 -8.26
CA TRP A 61 -4.13 10.74 -6.87
C TRP A 61 -4.74 9.36 -6.80
N PHE A 62 -4.00 8.41 -6.22
CA PHE A 62 -4.47 7.03 -6.10
C PHE A 62 -4.02 6.38 -4.78
N ASP A 63 -4.94 5.63 -4.17
CA ASP A 63 -4.65 4.79 -3.02
C ASP A 63 -4.11 3.43 -3.47
N ILE A 64 -2.78 3.33 -3.55
CA ILE A 64 -2.15 2.08 -4.00
C ILE A 64 -1.86 1.09 -2.87
N TYR A 65 -2.09 1.48 -1.62
CA TYR A 65 -2.16 0.57 -0.48
C TYR A 65 -3.11 1.11 0.60
N ILE A 66 -4.07 0.28 0.99
CA ILE A 66 -4.97 0.51 2.13
C ILE A 66 -4.95 -0.78 2.96
N ASP A 67 -4.53 -0.72 4.22
CA ASP A 67 -4.34 -1.93 5.02
C ASP A 67 -5.59 -2.80 5.12
N SER A 68 -6.73 -2.22 5.51
CA SER A 68 -8.01 -2.93 5.61
C SER A 68 -8.47 -3.56 4.28
N ARG A 69 -8.03 -3.02 3.14
CA ARG A 69 -8.33 -3.57 1.80
C ARG A 69 -7.31 -4.63 1.36
N ASP A 70 -6.04 -4.44 1.68
CA ASP A 70 -4.91 -5.07 0.98
C ASP A 70 -4.08 -6.00 1.85
N ASN A 71 -4.09 -5.83 3.17
CA ASN A 71 -3.22 -6.55 4.10
C ASN A 71 -3.35 -8.08 4.00
N LEU A 72 -4.57 -8.56 3.74
CA LEU A 72 -4.87 -9.98 3.53
C LEU A 72 -4.82 -10.40 2.06
N LYS A 73 -4.80 -9.45 1.12
CA LYS A 73 -4.88 -9.72 -0.32
C LYS A 73 -3.52 -9.75 -1.00
N CYS A 74 -2.56 -8.95 -0.55
CA CYS A 74 -1.24 -8.90 -1.13
C CYS A 74 -0.13 -8.67 -0.09
N VAL A 75 0.91 -9.51 -0.16
CA VAL A 75 2.21 -9.25 0.48
C VAL A 75 3.08 -8.38 -0.44
N VAL A 76 3.03 -8.67 -1.73
CA VAL A 76 3.58 -7.85 -2.81
C VAL A 76 2.42 -7.35 -3.67
N CYS A 77 2.13 -6.05 -3.60
CA CYS A 77 1.06 -5.41 -4.35
C CYS A 77 1.64 -4.80 -5.63
N GLN A 78 1.30 -5.35 -6.78
CA GLN A 78 1.85 -4.94 -8.08
C GLN A 78 0.86 -4.02 -8.81
N TRP A 79 1.35 -2.85 -9.20
CA TRP A 79 0.58 -1.81 -9.87
C TRP A 79 1.21 -1.44 -11.20
N ASN A 80 0.39 -1.37 -12.23
CA ASN A 80 0.75 -0.86 -13.54
C ASN A 80 0.10 0.51 -13.77
N ILE A 81 0.90 1.56 -13.94
CA ILE A 81 0.40 2.92 -14.15
C ILE A 81 0.26 3.19 -15.64
N GLN A 82 -0.98 3.34 -16.09
CA GLN A 82 -1.33 3.62 -17.49
C GLN A 82 -1.99 4.99 -17.61
N ALA A 83 -2.14 5.48 -18.84
CA ALA A 83 -2.82 6.76 -19.09
C ALA A 83 -4.27 6.77 -18.59
N LYS A 84 -4.94 5.61 -18.59
CA LYS A 84 -6.30 5.44 -18.04
C LYS A 84 -6.36 5.43 -16.51
N GLY A 85 -5.24 5.20 -15.82
CA GLY A 85 -5.18 5.06 -14.38
C GLY A 85 -4.33 3.85 -13.92
N PRO A 86 -4.24 3.63 -12.61
CA PRO A 86 -3.53 2.50 -12.03
C PRO A 86 -4.32 1.20 -12.21
N CYS A 87 -3.63 0.12 -12.56
CA CYS A 87 -4.19 -1.23 -12.63
C CYS A 87 -3.44 -2.13 -11.65
N ARG A 88 -4.13 -2.75 -10.69
CA ARG A 88 -3.54 -3.73 -9.79
C ARG A 88 -3.53 -5.11 -10.47
N TRP A 89 -2.41 -5.84 -10.41
CA TRP A 89 -2.42 -7.24 -10.88
C TRP A 89 -3.21 -8.12 -9.91
N ASN A 90 -3.93 -9.12 -10.46
CA ASN A 90 -4.82 -10.07 -9.78
C ASN A 90 -6.14 -9.51 -9.22
N GLU A 91 -6.56 -8.31 -9.62
CA GLU A 91 -7.97 -7.93 -9.58
C GLU A 91 -8.43 -7.69 -11.01
N ASP A 92 -9.62 -8.17 -11.35
CA ASP A 92 -10.27 -7.83 -12.61
C ASP A 92 -10.31 -6.30 -12.68
N SER A 93 -9.62 -5.77 -13.68
CA SER A 93 -9.43 -4.33 -13.88
C SER A 93 -10.77 -3.59 -13.74
N GLN A 94 -10.82 -2.60 -12.83
CA GLN A 94 -11.91 -1.61 -12.81
C GLN A 94 -11.93 -0.80 -14.10
#